data_AF-G3AT74-F1
#
_entry.id   AF-G3AT74-F1
#
_cell.length_a   1.000
_cell.length_b   1.000
_cell.length_c   1.000
_cell.angle_alpha   90.00
_cell.angle_beta   90.00
_cell.angle_gamma   90.00
#
_symmetry.space_group_name_H-M   'P 1'
#
loop_
_entity.id
_entity.type
_entity.pdbx_description
1 polymer ?
#
loop_
_entity_poly.entity_id
_entity_poly.type
_entity_poly.pdbx_seq_one_letter_code
_entity_poly.pdbx_strand_id
1 'polypeptide(L)'
;MSFARSKRIPALVVVILIAVVTLMVIPYSQGNSSNLKSIGHSITQQLSFSQSQSTYKKIEHQDKAFQVSTVVYEKESSDNNKHSVLILSSIGSGKSYGGDRDFSKFLDVVRSIVNVRDSSKYEFSLGVQCNDENEFSVIKNAIDSVQDSLEPILSRIILVSAPKLEDQIGLSRGNRHNPKLQRLRRRLIAKSRNFLWTTALKNEQYIFFMDADMISLTENMVEYFVESDKDIVVPRVDTAGGIKDYDKNSWRGQRTKPTQKQLDLMDAGKWNDWDYVPHDVNDQIYHFSTFLKKDLVKHKGDLTYKFPLDSVGGAVLFAKSMVFKQGAIFPTSNIIGTTWDRSEGYDGIETEGLCYLAKPLGFSCWGMPNLVATHI
;
A
#
# COMPACT_ATOMS: atom_id res chain seq x y z
N MET A 1 -20.26 39.04 -51.18
CA MET A 1 -20.65 40.15 -50.29
C MET A 1 -19.77 40.11 -49.05
N SER A 2 -18.92 41.11 -48.92
CA SER A 2 -17.98 41.33 -47.81
C SER A 2 -18.71 42.02 -46.66
N PHE A 3 -18.47 41.60 -45.42
CA PHE A 3 -18.50 42.51 -44.28
C PHE A 3 -17.39 42.17 -43.27
N ALA A 4 -16.51 43.15 -43.10
CA ALA A 4 -15.47 43.24 -42.09
C ALA A 4 -15.91 44.19 -40.96
N ARG A 5 -15.43 43.94 -39.73
CA ARG A 5 -15.18 44.84 -38.57
C ARG A 5 -15.40 44.05 -37.27
N SER A 6 -14.70 44.24 -36.15
CA SER A 6 -13.52 45.05 -35.80
C SER A 6 -13.02 44.57 -34.43
N LYS A 7 -11.71 44.71 -34.20
CA LYS A 7 -10.96 44.52 -32.95
C LYS A 7 -11.61 45.15 -31.70
N ARG A 8 -11.44 44.49 -30.54
CA ARG A 8 -11.08 45.13 -29.25
C ARG A 8 -10.23 44.18 -28.38
N ILE A 9 -9.06 44.68 -27.95
CA ILE A 9 -8.20 44.18 -26.87
C ILE A 9 -8.42 45.13 -25.67
N PRO A 10 -8.51 44.62 -24.43
CA PRO A 10 -7.58 45.04 -23.36
C PRO A 10 -7.28 43.85 -22.40
N ALA A 11 -6.30 43.82 -21.50
CA ALA A 11 -5.16 44.64 -21.15
C ALA A 11 -4.18 43.72 -20.39
N LEU A 12 -2.89 43.98 -20.55
CA LEU A 12 -1.79 43.31 -19.87
C LEU A 12 -1.78 43.75 -18.39
N VAL A 13 -1.84 42.81 -17.44
CA VAL A 13 -1.57 43.08 -16.02
C VAL A 13 -0.16 42.57 -15.71
N VAL A 14 0.76 43.51 -15.53
CA VAL A 14 2.12 43.27 -15.05
C VAL A 14 2.10 43.41 -13.53
N VAL A 15 2.33 42.31 -12.81
CA VAL A 15 2.56 42.34 -11.36
C VAL A 15 4.06 42.29 -11.11
N ILE A 16 4.59 43.39 -10.56
CA ILE A 16 5.96 43.52 -10.08
C ILE A 16 6.00 42.97 -8.65
N LEU A 17 6.73 41.88 -8.44
CA LEU A 17 7.01 41.32 -7.11
C LEU A 17 8.34 41.87 -6.61
N ILE A 18 8.28 42.75 -5.60
CA ILE A 18 9.44 43.26 -4.88
C ILE A 18 9.76 42.26 -3.76
N ALA A 19 10.92 41.62 -3.84
CA ALA A 19 11.47 40.77 -2.80
C ALA A 19 12.13 41.64 -1.71
N VAL A 20 11.70 41.49 -0.45
CA VAL A 20 12.39 42.04 0.72
C VAL A 20 13.11 40.89 1.41
N VAL A 21 14.43 40.90 1.27
CA VAL A 21 15.35 40.02 2.00
C VAL A 21 15.75 40.73 3.29
N THR A 22 15.39 40.16 4.44
CA THR A 22 15.94 40.56 5.74
C THR A 22 16.84 39.45 6.27
N LEU A 23 18.16 39.64 6.12
CA LEU A 23 19.18 38.92 6.88
C LEU A 23 19.09 39.37 8.35
N MET A 24 19.00 38.42 9.27
CA MET A 24 19.42 38.63 10.66
C MET A 24 20.59 37.68 10.97
N VAL A 25 21.75 38.29 11.21
CA VAL A 25 22.96 37.69 11.76
C VAL A 25 22.98 38.04 13.25
N ILE A 26 23.07 37.04 14.14
CA ILE A 26 23.48 37.24 15.54
C ILE A 26 24.46 36.10 15.94
N PRO A 27 25.52 36.40 16.72
CA PRO A 27 26.79 35.70 16.61
C PRO A 27 27.01 34.57 17.64
N TYR A 28 27.95 33.72 17.24
CA TYR A 28 28.64 32.68 18.00
C TYR A 28 29.31 33.24 19.27
N SER A 29 29.14 32.57 20.41
CA SER A 29 29.90 32.80 21.65
C SER A 29 30.60 31.50 22.04
N GLN A 30 31.92 31.46 21.87
CA GLN A 30 32.79 30.48 22.52
C GLN A 30 33.10 30.91 23.95
N GLY A 31 33.14 29.94 24.87
CA GLY A 31 33.48 30.18 26.27
C GLY A 31 33.97 28.92 26.98
N ASN A 32 35.27 28.67 26.80
CA ASN A 32 36.26 28.06 27.69
C ASN A 32 35.92 26.88 28.62
N SER A 33 36.79 25.87 28.46
CA SER A 33 37.11 24.82 29.41
C SER A 33 37.56 25.33 30.77
N SER A 34 37.12 24.65 31.83
CA SER A 34 37.84 24.61 33.10
C SER A 34 37.91 23.17 33.62
N ASN A 35 39.15 22.73 33.81
CA ASN A 35 39.57 21.52 34.49
C ASN A 35 38.80 21.26 35.80
N LEU A 36 38.38 20.02 36.01
CA LEU A 36 38.12 19.52 37.36
C LEU A 36 38.73 18.12 37.53
N LYS A 37 39.49 18.04 38.62
CA LYS A 37 40.40 16.99 39.05
C LYS A 37 39.67 15.70 39.40
N SER A 38 40.37 14.59 39.19
CA SER A 38 40.03 13.26 39.68
C SER A 38 39.75 13.24 41.18
N ILE A 39 38.62 12.65 41.56
CA ILE A 39 38.44 12.03 42.87
C ILE A 39 37.78 10.68 42.61
N GLY A 40 38.52 9.61 42.87
CA GLY A 40 38.00 8.26 42.87
C GLY A 40 37.03 8.08 44.03
N HIS A 41 35.82 7.66 43.69
CA HIS A 41 34.93 6.97 44.62
C HIS A 41 34.32 5.79 43.88
N SER A 42 34.49 4.62 44.48
CA SER A 42 33.82 3.37 44.12
C SER A 42 32.32 3.58 44.19
N ILE A 43 31.70 3.89 43.05
CA ILE A 43 30.24 3.84 42.89
C ILE A 43 29.95 2.49 42.25
N THR A 44 29.40 1.59 43.05
CA THR A 44 28.65 0.43 42.58
C THR A 44 27.50 0.97 41.73
N GLN A 45 27.73 1.14 40.42
CA GLN A 45 26.65 1.38 39.47
C GLN A 45 25.81 0.10 39.42
N GLN A 46 24.75 0.08 40.25
CA GLN A 46 23.53 -0.53 39.80
C GLN A 46 23.19 0.13 38.47
N LEU A 47 23.46 -0.58 37.38
CA LEU A 47 22.86 -0.29 36.08
C LEU A 47 21.35 -0.41 36.28
N SER A 48 20.72 0.68 36.71
CA SER A 48 19.33 0.92 36.41
C SER A 48 19.26 0.95 34.89
N PHE A 49 18.79 -0.16 34.30
CA PHE A 49 18.21 -0.10 32.97
C PHE A 49 17.08 0.92 33.07
N SER A 50 17.39 2.17 32.72
CA SER A 50 16.37 3.12 32.28
C SER A 50 15.67 2.42 31.13
N GLN A 51 14.50 1.84 31.38
CA GLN A 51 13.58 1.51 30.29
C GLN A 51 13.42 2.81 29.52
N SER A 52 13.99 2.86 28.33
CA SER A 52 13.86 4.00 27.42
C SER A 52 12.39 4.05 27.04
N GLN A 53 11.60 4.79 27.81
CA GLN A 53 10.18 4.96 27.59
C GLN A 53 10.00 5.63 26.22
N SER A 54 9.28 4.96 25.32
CA SER A 54 9.03 5.43 23.96
C SER A 54 8.59 6.89 23.92
N THR A 55 9.12 7.65 22.95
CA THR A 55 8.77 9.07 22.76
C THR A 55 7.58 9.28 21.83
N TYR A 56 6.96 8.20 21.34
CA TYR A 56 5.77 8.31 20.50
C TYR A 56 4.68 9.15 21.17
N LYS A 57 4.21 10.16 20.44
CA LYS A 57 2.96 10.84 20.76
C LYS A 57 1.80 9.95 20.31
N LYS A 58 0.99 9.50 21.27
CA LYS A 58 -0.24 8.76 21.00
C LYS A 58 -1.43 9.71 20.83
N ILE A 59 -2.16 9.58 19.74
CA ILE A 59 -3.37 10.37 19.44
C ILE A 59 -4.50 9.40 19.12
N GLU A 60 -5.60 9.49 19.86
CA GLU A 60 -6.81 8.73 19.58
C GLU A 60 -7.90 9.67 19.07
N HIS A 61 -8.54 9.29 17.97
CA HIS A 61 -9.66 10.02 17.41
C HIS A 61 -10.81 9.07 17.09
N GLN A 62 -12.02 9.49 17.45
CA GLN A 62 -13.25 8.76 17.17
C GLN A 62 -14.25 9.70 16.52
N ASP A 63 -14.61 9.39 15.28
CA ASP A 63 -15.74 10.00 14.59
C ASP A 63 -16.99 9.14 14.83
N LYS A 64 -17.85 9.59 15.73
CA LYS A 64 -19.08 8.88 16.07
C LYS A 64 -20.13 8.90 14.94
N ALA A 65 -20.13 9.93 14.09
CA ALA A 65 -21.10 10.06 13.02
C ALA A 65 -20.82 9.03 11.91
N PHE A 66 -19.55 8.92 11.53
CA PHE A 66 -19.11 7.97 10.51
C PHE A 66 -18.67 6.62 11.08
N GLN A 67 -18.64 6.46 12.41
CA GLN A 67 -18.16 5.27 13.12
C GLN A 67 -16.75 4.88 12.66
N VAL A 68 -15.85 5.86 12.69
CA VAL A 68 -14.44 5.68 12.34
C VAL A 68 -13.61 5.93 13.60
N SER A 69 -12.69 5.03 13.89
CA SER A 69 -11.74 5.17 14.99
C SER A 69 -10.33 5.10 14.46
N THR A 70 -9.45 5.97 14.95
CA THR A 70 -8.02 5.96 14.63
C THR A 70 -7.19 6.07 15.89
N VAL A 71 -6.09 5.32 15.93
CA VAL A 71 -5.04 5.42 16.95
C VAL A 71 -3.73 5.64 16.22
N VAL A 72 -3.08 6.77 16.47
CA VAL A 72 -1.82 7.16 15.85
C VAL A 72 -0.72 7.20 16.90
N TYR A 73 0.40 6.57 16.60
CA TYR A 73 1.67 6.69 17.33
C TYR A 73 2.64 7.37 16.39
N GLU A 74 3.18 8.53 16.74
CA GLU A 74 4.00 9.34 15.84
C GLU A 74 5.15 10.03 16.57
N LYS A 75 6.33 10.06 15.94
CA LYS A 75 7.49 10.82 16.43
C LYS A 75 7.30 12.32 16.17
N GLU A 76 7.91 13.16 17.01
CA GLU A 76 7.82 14.62 16.83
C GLU A 76 8.59 15.15 15.62
N SER A 77 9.64 14.46 15.16
CA SER A 77 10.47 14.87 14.02
C SER A 77 10.50 13.79 12.93
N SER A 78 10.30 14.21 11.68
CA SER A 78 10.55 13.40 10.48
C SER A 78 11.73 13.96 9.69
N ASP A 79 12.52 13.08 9.08
CA ASP A 79 13.63 13.47 8.21
C ASP A 79 13.17 13.48 6.75
N ASN A 80 13.01 14.68 6.19
CA ASN A 80 12.51 14.88 4.83
C ASN A 80 13.48 14.41 3.72
N ASN A 81 14.72 14.01 4.05
CA ASN A 81 15.71 13.58 3.05
C ASN A 81 15.72 12.07 2.78
N LYS A 82 14.86 11.28 3.44
CA LYS A 82 14.82 9.83 3.32
C LYS A 82 13.75 9.35 2.33
N HIS A 83 13.98 8.17 1.75
CA HIS A 83 12.93 7.41 1.08
C HIS A 83 11.87 6.98 2.10
N SER A 84 10.73 7.65 2.08
CA SER A 84 9.63 7.39 2.99
C SER A 84 8.65 6.36 2.42
N VAL A 85 8.42 5.27 3.15
CA VAL A 85 7.60 4.13 2.72
C VAL A 85 6.49 3.87 3.74
N LEU A 86 5.23 3.94 3.30
CA LEU A 86 4.08 3.58 4.11
C LEU A 86 3.67 2.12 3.85
N ILE A 87 3.90 1.25 4.82
CA ILE A 87 3.47 -0.15 4.81
C ILE A 87 1.99 -0.20 5.19
N LEU A 88 1.14 -0.87 4.42
CA LEU A 88 -0.31 -0.94 4.62
C LEU A 88 -0.81 -2.37 4.63
N SER A 89 -1.65 -2.71 5.61
CA SER A 89 -2.33 -4.00 5.68
C SER A 89 -3.76 -3.88 6.20
N SER A 90 -4.70 -4.57 5.55
CA SER A 90 -6.08 -4.71 6.01
C SER A 90 -6.25 -6.07 6.69
N ILE A 91 -6.51 -6.06 7.99
CA ILE A 91 -6.68 -7.25 8.83
C ILE A 91 -8.18 -7.42 9.10
N GLY A 92 -8.76 -8.53 8.64
CA GLY A 92 -10.19 -8.78 8.78
C GLY A 92 -10.58 -9.26 10.19
N SER A 93 -9.74 -10.10 10.80
CA SER A 93 -9.93 -10.63 12.17
C SER A 93 -8.65 -11.35 12.62
N GLY A 94 -8.62 -11.88 13.84
CA GLY A 94 -7.51 -12.74 14.31
C GLY A 94 -7.25 -14.00 13.47
N LYS A 95 -8.15 -14.38 12.56
CA LYS A 95 -7.94 -15.47 11.60
C LYS A 95 -7.22 -15.05 10.31
N SER A 96 -7.02 -13.76 10.09
CA SER A 96 -6.46 -13.21 8.86
C SER A 96 -4.96 -13.46 8.69
N TYR A 97 -4.24 -13.83 9.74
CA TYR A 97 -2.80 -14.12 9.69
C TYR A 97 -2.47 -15.52 9.14
N GLY A 98 -3.48 -16.39 9.09
CA GLY A 98 -3.38 -17.79 8.67
C GLY A 98 -2.73 -18.72 9.70
N GLY A 99 -3.17 -19.98 9.72
CA GLY A 99 -2.67 -21.00 10.66
C GLY A 99 -2.83 -20.57 12.12
N ASP A 100 -1.79 -20.79 12.92
CA ASP A 100 -1.70 -20.40 14.33
C ASP A 100 -0.98 -19.05 14.53
N ARG A 101 -0.88 -18.22 13.47
CA ARG A 101 -0.22 -16.91 13.53
C ARG A 101 -1.13 -15.85 14.14
N ASP A 102 -0.49 -14.82 14.67
CA ASP A 102 -1.11 -13.66 15.28
C ASP A 102 -0.45 -12.35 14.80
N PHE A 103 -0.86 -11.23 15.39
CA PHE A 103 -0.30 -9.92 15.08
C PHE A 103 1.21 -9.82 15.38
N SER A 104 1.74 -10.57 16.35
CA SER A 104 3.18 -10.60 16.65
C SER A 104 3.95 -11.17 15.47
N LYS A 105 3.46 -12.28 14.89
CA LYS A 105 4.03 -12.87 13.67
C LYS A 105 3.85 -12.01 12.43
N PHE A 106 2.85 -11.14 12.38
CA PHE A 106 2.76 -10.11 11.36
C PHE A 106 3.84 -9.03 11.55
N LEU A 107 4.07 -8.56 12.77
CA LEU A 107 5.14 -7.59 13.07
C LEU A 107 6.54 -8.13 12.76
N ASP A 108 6.78 -9.44 12.91
CA ASP A 108 8.04 -10.06 12.49
C ASP A 108 8.30 -9.87 10.98
N VAL A 109 7.25 -9.93 10.16
CA VAL A 109 7.34 -9.67 8.72
C VAL A 109 7.56 -8.19 8.44
N VAL A 110 6.88 -7.30 9.17
CA VAL A 110 7.16 -5.85 9.11
C VAL A 110 8.62 -5.56 9.45
N ARG A 111 9.18 -6.19 10.48
CA ARG A 111 10.61 -6.08 10.85
C ARG A 111 11.51 -6.55 9.71
N SER A 112 11.14 -7.62 9.01
CA SER A 112 11.88 -8.06 7.81
C SER A 112 11.82 -7.06 6.66
N ILE A 113 10.71 -6.33 6.49
CA ILE A 113 10.55 -5.33 5.42
C ILE A 113 11.42 -4.10 5.69
N VAL A 114 11.46 -3.63 6.94
CA VAL A 114 12.24 -2.42 7.32
C VAL A 114 13.73 -2.71 7.50
N ASN A 115 14.13 -3.98 7.55
CA ASN A 115 15.53 -4.40 7.59
C ASN A 115 16.19 -4.28 6.21
N VAL A 116 16.48 -3.06 5.82
CA VAL A 116 17.21 -2.67 4.60
C VAL A 116 18.70 -2.52 4.88
N ARG A 117 19.55 -2.59 3.85
CA ARG A 117 21.02 -2.48 3.98
C ARG A 117 21.46 -1.16 4.59
N ASP A 118 20.84 -0.07 4.16
CA ASP A 118 21.18 1.28 4.61
C ASP A 118 19.95 1.98 5.20
N SER A 119 19.66 1.68 6.47
CA SER A 119 18.51 2.25 7.20
C SER A 119 18.59 3.78 7.35
N SER A 120 19.75 4.40 7.11
CA SER A 120 19.87 5.86 7.12
C SER A 120 19.15 6.52 5.95
N LYS A 121 18.94 5.79 4.84
CA LYS A 121 18.26 6.28 3.64
C LYS A 121 16.74 6.12 3.66
N TYR A 122 16.19 5.40 4.62
CA TYR A 122 14.77 5.03 4.63
C TYR A 122 14.07 5.49 5.90
N GLU A 123 12.80 5.85 5.75
CA GLU A 123 11.88 6.06 6.86
C GLU A 123 10.61 5.25 6.61
N PHE A 124 10.18 4.48 7.59
CA PHE A 124 9.02 3.59 7.44
C PHE A 124 7.88 4.03 8.34
N SER A 125 6.66 3.93 7.81
CA SER A 125 5.42 4.07 8.56
C SER A 125 4.56 2.82 8.38
N LEU A 126 3.70 2.50 9.35
CA LEU A 126 2.79 1.36 9.29
C LEU A 126 1.34 1.83 9.42
N GLY A 127 0.49 1.47 8.47
CA GLY A 127 -0.96 1.64 8.52
C GLY A 127 -1.66 0.28 8.57
N VAL A 128 -2.47 0.07 9.59
CA VAL A 128 -3.25 -1.16 9.77
C VAL A 128 -4.72 -0.80 9.84
N GLN A 129 -5.55 -1.47 9.04
CA GLN A 129 -7.00 -1.42 9.21
C GLN A 129 -7.50 -2.68 9.89
N CYS A 130 -8.35 -2.56 10.91
CA CYS A 130 -9.08 -3.68 11.50
C CYS A 130 -10.50 -3.25 11.93
N ASN A 131 -11.51 -3.91 11.36
CA ASN A 131 -12.92 -3.63 11.65
C ASN A 131 -13.51 -4.59 12.71
N ASP A 132 -12.88 -5.74 12.95
CA ASP A 132 -13.25 -6.62 14.07
C ASP A 132 -12.80 -5.96 15.38
N GLU A 133 -13.77 -5.66 16.27
CA GLU A 133 -13.55 -4.88 17.49
C GLU A 133 -12.60 -5.57 18.48
N ASN A 134 -12.70 -6.89 18.59
CA ASN A 134 -11.83 -7.68 19.45
C ASN A 134 -10.40 -7.65 18.93
N GLU A 135 -10.23 -7.94 17.64
CA GLU A 135 -8.90 -7.93 17.01
C GLU A 135 -8.29 -6.52 16.98
N PHE A 136 -9.09 -5.47 16.77
CA PHE A 136 -8.62 -4.09 16.86
C PHE A 136 -8.03 -3.80 18.24
N SER A 137 -8.70 -4.26 19.31
CA SER A 137 -8.21 -4.11 20.68
C SER A 137 -6.94 -4.93 20.94
N VAL A 138 -6.85 -6.15 20.40
CA VAL A 138 -5.64 -6.98 20.46
C VAL A 138 -4.46 -6.29 19.78
N ILE A 139 -4.66 -5.79 18.55
CA ILE A 139 -3.62 -5.07 17.79
C ILE A 139 -3.18 -3.81 18.53
N LYS A 140 -4.13 -3.01 19.04
CA LYS A 140 -3.84 -1.79 19.80
C LYS A 140 -2.96 -2.11 21.01
N ASN A 141 -3.34 -3.10 21.82
CA ASN A 141 -2.60 -3.52 23.01
C ASN A 141 -1.22 -4.08 22.65
N ALA A 142 -1.12 -4.86 21.57
CA ALA A 142 0.15 -5.38 21.08
C ALA A 142 1.10 -4.24 20.69
N ILE A 143 0.63 -3.24 19.92
CA ILE A 143 1.42 -2.05 19.60
C ILE A 143 1.82 -1.32 20.87
N ASP A 144 0.87 -1.06 21.78
CA ASP A 144 1.10 -0.35 23.05
C ASP A 144 2.22 -1.00 23.89
N SER A 145 2.26 -2.33 23.94
CA SER A 145 3.24 -3.09 24.73
C SER A 145 4.65 -3.16 24.13
N VAL A 146 4.80 -2.89 22.83
CA VAL A 146 6.08 -3.04 22.12
C VAL A 146 6.57 -1.74 21.47
N GLN A 147 6.01 -0.59 21.87
CA GLN A 147 6.33 0.73 21.33
C GLN A 147 7.83 1.02 21.33
N ASP A 148 8.53 0.76 22.43
CA ASP A 148 9.98 1.00 22.57
C ASP A 148 10.80 0.22 21.52
N SER A 149 10.30 -0.94 21.06
CA SER A 149 10.95 -1.74 20.01
C SER A 149 10.58 -1.29 18.59
N LEU A 150 9.42 -0.66 18.42
CA LEU A 150 8.91 -0.21 17.13
C LEU A 150 9.37 1.21 16.80
N GLU A 151 9.54 2.06 17.81
CA GLU A 151 9.97 3.44 17.63
C GLU A 151 11.29 3.56 16.86
N PRO A 152 12.35 2.77 17.11
CA PRO A 152 13.58 2.90 16.33
C PRO A 152 13.42 2.62 14.82
N ILE A 153 12.42 1.83 14.42
CA ILE A 153 12.26 1.32 13.05
C ILE A 153 11.06 1.91 12.29
N LEU A 154 10.08 2.47 12.99
CA LEU A 154 8.89 3.11 12.41
C LEU A 154 8.84 4.56 12.89
N SER A 155 8.57 5.52 12.00
CA SER A 155 8.34 6.92 12.38
C SER A 155 6.89 7.15 12.81
N ARG A 156 5.98 6.33 12.30
CA ARG A 156 4.55 6.43 12.58
C ARG A 156 3.85 5.08 12.43
N ILE A 157 2.87 4.86 13.30
CA ILE A 157 1.92 3.76 13.22
C ILE A 157 0.51 4.35 13.27
N ILE A 158 -0.36 3.96 12.35
CA ILE A 158 -1.78 4.31 12.38
C ILE A 158 -2.63 3.04 12.34
N LEU A 159 -3.46 2.85 13.35
CA LEU A 159 -4.47 1.80 13.41
C LEU A 159 -5.84 2.43 13.13
N VAL A 160 -6.59 1.87 12.18
CA VAL A 160 -7.86 2.40 11.66
C VAL A 160 -8.97 1.36 11.79
N SER A 161 -10.14 1.78 12.26
CA SER A 161 -11.38 0.99 12.22
C SER A 161 -12.47 1.79 11.52
N ALA A 162 -13.19 1.14 10.60
CA ALA A 162 -14.30 1.71 9.85
C ALA A 162 -15.36 0.62 9.53
N PRO A 163 -16.05 0.08 10.55
CA PRO A 163 -16.99 -1.05 10.40
C PRO A 163 -18.12 -0.80 9.39
N LYS A 164 -18.60 0.45 9.24
CA LYS A 164 -19.65 0.81 8.26
C LYS A 164 -19.31 0.48 6.80
N LEU A 165 -18.03 0.27 6.47
CA LEU A 165 -17.64 -0.19 5.13
C LEU A 165 -18.26 -1.54 4.77
N GLU A 166 -18.50 -2.39 5.77
CA GLU A 166 -19.01 -3.75 5.61
C GLU A 166 -20.55 -3.80 5.53
N ASP A 167 -21.24 -2.91 6.25
CA ASP A 167 -22.71 -2.85 6.32
C ASP A 167 -23.40 -2.73 4.95
N GLN A 168 -22.73 -2.10 3.98
CA GLN A 168 -23.27 -1.84 2.65
C GLN A 168 -23.27 -3.06 1.73
N ILE A 169 -22.65 -4.16 2.15
CA ILE A 169 -22.44 -5.34 1.31
C ILE A 169 -23.00 -6.51 2.11
N GLY A 170 -24.19 -7.00 1.74
CA GLY A 170 -24.93 -8.09 2.41
C GLY A 170 -24.23 -9.47 2.41
N LEU A 171 -22.91 -9.49 2.57
CA LEU A 171 -22.09 -10.63 2.88
C LEU A 171 -22.31 -10.97 4.35
N SER A 172 -22.93 -12.12 4.60
CA SER A 172 -22.93 -12.71 5.92
C SER A 172 -21.73 -13.65 6.05
N ARG A 173 -21.31 -13.98 7.28
CA ARG A 173 -20.23 -14.95 7.50
C ARG A 173 -20.49 -16.30 6.79
N GLY A 174 -21.77 -16.67 6.60
CA GLY A 174 -22.19 -17.94 6.01
C GLY A 174 -22.16 -18.01 4.47
N ASN A 175 -22.15 -16.89 3.75
CA ASN A 175 -22.24 -16.88 2.28
C ASN A 175 -20.90 -16.58 1.57
N ARG A 176 -19.81 -16.35 2.32
CA ARG A 176 -18.49 -15.94 1.81
C ARG A 176 -17.82 -16.89 0.80
N HIS A 177 -18.22 -18.16 0.73
CA HIS A 177 -17.65 -19.16 -0.19
C HIS A 177 -18.41 -19.26 -1.52
N ASN A 178 -19.51 -18.51 -1.69
CA ASN A 178 -20.27 -18.52 -2.93
C ASN A 178 -19.48 -17.80 -4.05
N PRO A 179 -19.15 -18.47 -5.18
CA PRO A 179 -18.51 -17.83 -6.33
C PRO A 179 -19.26 -16.61 -6.83
N LYS A 180 -20.60 -16.62 -6.77
CA LYS A 180 -21.47 -15.49 -7.16
C LYS A 180 -21.25 -14.23 -6.31
N LEU A 181 -20.63 -14.36 -5.13
CA LEU A 181 -20.33 -13.25 -4.21
C LEU A 181 -18.85 -12.83 -4.26
N GLN A 182 -18.03 -13.42 -5.14
CA GLN A 182 -16.61 -13.02 -5.28
C GLN A 182 -16.47 -11.53 -5.62
N ARG A 183 -17.28 -11.03 -6.55
CA ARG A 183 -17.28 -9.60 -6.92
C ARG A 183 -17.56 -8.69 -5.73
N LEU A 184 -18.56 -9.03 -4.91
CA LEU A 184 -18.90 -8.25 -3.72
C LEU A 184 -17.78 -8.26 -2.67
N ARG A 185 -17.10 -9.40 -2.50
CA ARG A 185 -15.91 -9.49 -1.63
C ARG A 185 -14.78 -8.59 -2.13
N ARG A 186 -14.47 -8.62 -3.43
CA ARG A 186 -13.43 -7.75 -4.00
C ARG A 186 -13.78 -6.27 -3.92
N ARG A 187 -15.06 -5.91 -4.07
CA ARG A 187 -15.55 -4.55 -3.82
C ARG A 187 -15.28 -4.11 -2.39
N LEU A 188 -15.55 -4.98 -1.40
CA LEU A 188 -15.26 -4.67 0.00
C LEU A 188 -13.76 -4.46 0.24
N ILE A 189 -12.93 -5.37 -0.29
CA ILE A 189 -11.46 -5.28 -0.19
C ILE A 189 -10.98 -3.97 -0.82
N ALA A 190 -11.46 -3.62 -2.01
CA ALA A 190 -11.11 -2.36 -2.67
C ALA A 190 -11.52 -1.13 -1.84
N LYS A 191 -12.73 -1.12 -1.26
CA LYS A 191 -13.19 -0.07 -0.34
C LYS A 191 -12.26 0.04 0.89
N SER A 192 -11.93 -1.08 1.51
CA SER A 192 -11.02 -1.15 2.66
C SER A 192 -9.61 -0.64 2.32
N ARG A 193 -8.98 -1.14 1.24
CA ARG A 193 -7.68 -0.65 0.77
C ARG A 193 -7.71 0.86 0.51
N ASN A 194 -8.73 1.34 -0.19
CA ASN A 194 -8.91 2.78 -0.46
C ASN A 194 -9.06 3.60 0.80
N PHE A 195 -9.92 3.18 1.73
CA PHE A 195 -10.14 3.86 2.99
C PHE A 195 -8.84 3.92 3.83
N LEU A 196 -8.13 2.79 3.91
CA LEU A 196 -6.87 2.71 4.64
C LEU A 196 -5.82 3.66 4.07
N TRP A 197 -5.51 3.61 2.78
CA TRP A 197 -4.44 4.46 2.25
C TRP A 197 -4.81 5.94 2.27
N THR A 198 -6.08 6.29 2.00
CA THR A 198 -6.53 7.69 2.07
C THR A 198 -6.48 8.25 3.49
N THR A 199 -6.69 7.41 4.50
CA THR A 199 -6.60 7.80 5.91
C THR A 199 -5.15 7.82 6.41
N ALA A 200 -4.32 6.89 5.94
CA ALA A 200 -2.98 6.67 6.45
C ALA A 200 -1.90 7.49 5.73
N LEU A 201 -2.03 7.75 4.42
CA LEU A 201 -1.00 8.42 3.62
C LEU A 201 -0.87 9.91 3.99
N LYS A 202 0.36 10.34 4.28
CA LYS A 202 0.74 11.74 4.41
C LYS A 202 1.68 12.10 3.25
N ASN A 203 2.93 12.38 3.56
CA ASN A 203 3.94 12.83 2.61
C ASN A 203 4.84 11.69 2.11
N GLU A 204 4.55 10.43 2.47
CA GLU A 204 5.38 9.30 2.07
C GLU A 204 5.52 9.21 0.55
N GLN A 205 6.72 8.89 0.08
CA GLN A 205 7.05 8.77 -1.34
C GLN A 205 6.52 7.47 -1.94
N TYR A 206 6.42 6.42 -1.12
CA TYR A 206 6.03 5.08 -1.55
C TYR A 206 4.97 4.47 -0.64
N ILE A 207 4.19 3.56 -1.21
CA ILE A 207 3.24 2.72 -0.48
C ILE A 207 3.62 1.26 -0.72
N PHE A 208 3.58 0.45 0.34
CA PHE A 208 3.83 -0.98 0.32
C PHE A 208 2.62 -1.70 0.94
N PHE A 209 1.71 -2.22 0.11
CA PHE A 209 0.63 -3.07 0.57
C PHE A 209 1.09 -4.50 0.80
N MET A 210 0.62 -5.11 1.89
CA MET A 210 0.87 -6.51 2.21
C MET A 210 -0.35 -7.16 2.87
N ASP A 211 -0.73 -8.35 2.41
CA ASP A 211 -1.75 -9.16 3.08
C ASP A 211 -1.23 -9.72 4.42
N ALA A 212 -2.12 -9.87 5.39
CA ALA A 212 -1.75 -10.19 6.78
C ALA A 212 -1.18 -11.62 6.97
N ASP A 213 -1.40 -12.51 6.00
CA ASP A 213 -1.00 -13.91 5.98
C ASP A 213 0.31 -14.17 5.23
N MET A 214 1.05 -13.10 4.89
CA MET A 214 2.41 -13.19 4.38
C MET A 214 3.37 -13.59 5.51
N ILE A 215 4.29 -14.52 5.25
CA ILE A 215 5.22 -15.09 6.25
C ILE A 215 6.69 -14.71 6.04
N SER A 216 7.10 -14.40 4.81
CA SER A 216 8.47 -13.96 4.50
C SER A 216 8.55 -13.22 3.17
N LEU A 217 9.61 -12.43 3.00
CA LEU A 217 9.95 -11.73 1.77
C LEU A 217 11.45 -11.91 1.49
N THR A 218 11.84 -11.77 0.23
CA THR A 218 13.26 -11.64 -0.15
C THR A 218 13.90 -10.47 0.60
N GLU A 219 15.10 -10.67 1.12
CA GLU A 219 15.83 -9.61 1.84
C GLU A 219 16.04 -8.37 0.96
N ASN A 220 15.95 -7.19 1.56
CA ASN A 220 16.15 -5.90 0.90
C ASN A 220 15.16 -5.63 -0.26
N MET A 221 14.00 -6.29 -0.28
CA MET A 221 13.00 -6.15 -1.35
C MET A 221 12.58 -4.69 -1.58
N VAL A 222 12.45 -3.90 -0.51
CA VAL A 222 12.10 -2.46 -0.62
C VAL A 222 13.17 -1.69 -1.40
N GLU A 223 14.45 -1.97 -1.15
CA GLU A 223 15.55 -1.30 -1.88
C GLU A 223 15.50 -1.64 -3.36
N TYR A 224 15.32 -2.91 -3.71
CA TYR A 224 15.17 -3.32 -5.10
C TYR A 224 13.96 -2.66 -5.78
N PHE A 225 12.84 -2.49 -5.07
CA PHE A 225 11.67 -1.80 -5.61
C PHE A 225 11.93 -0.31 -5.84
N VAL A 226 12.55 0.39 -4.89
CA VAL A 226 12.92 1.80 -5.05
C VAL A 226 13.94 1.98 -6.18
N GLU A 227 15.00 1.18 -6.20
CA GLU A 227 16.04 1.19 -7.24
C GLU A 227 15.52 0.79 -8.63
N SER A 228 14.41 0.05 -8.70
CA SER A 228 13.81 -0.32 -9.99
C SER A 228 13.30 0.88 -10.79
N ASP A 229 13.01 1.99 -10.10
CA ASP A 229 12.40 3.24 -10.57
C ASP A 229 11.07 3.03 -11.33
N LYS A 230 10.31 2.00 -10.95
CA LYS A 230 9.00 1.68 -11.54
C LYS A 230 7.85 2.24 -10.70
N ASP A 231 6.72 2.49 -11.36
CA ASP A 231 5.59 3.20 -10.73
C ASP A 231 4.79 2.28 -9.81
N ILE A 232 4.48 1.07 -10.28
CA ILE A 232 3.82 0.00 -9.53
C ILE A 232 4.61 -1.29 -9.77
N VAL A 233 4.99 -1.98 -8.70
CA VAL A 233 5.80 -3.19 -8.74
C VAL A 233 5.24 -4.25 -7.81
N VAL A 234 5.20 -5.49 -8.28
CA VAL A 234 4.84 -6.66 -7.48
C VAL A 234 5.94 -7.73 -7.56
N PRO A 235 6.23 -8.44 -6.46
CA PRO A 235 7.07 -9.63 -6.48
C PRO A 235 6.25 -10.84 -6.95
N ARG A 236 6.93 -11.97 -7.15
CA ARG A 236 6.24 -13.26 -7.21
C ARG A 236 5.82 -13.69 -5.81
N VAL A 237 4.64 -14.28 -5.67
CA VAL A 237 4.16 -14.82 -4.40
C VAL A 237 4.13 -16.35 -4.49
N ASP A 238 4.93 -17.02 -3.65
CA ASP A 238 4.91 -18.47 -3.47
C ASP A 238 4.07 -18.82 -2.22
N THR A 239 3.68 -20.09 -2.04
CA THR A 239 3.17 -20.58 -0.74
C THR A 239 4.22 -21.43 -0.03
N ALA A 240 4.15 -21.51 1.31
CA ALA A 240 4.95 -22.45 2.09
C ALA A 240 4.64 -23.91 1.70
N GLY A 241 3.42 -24.18 1.22
CA GLY A 241 3.00 -25.46 0.64
C GLY A 241 3.58 -25.79 -0.75
N GLY A 242 4.44 -24.95 -1.32
CA GLY A 242 5.21 -25.24 -2.54
C GLY A 242 4.60 -24.75 -3.86
N ILE A 243 3.51 -23.99 -3.83
CA ILE A 243 2.95 -23.36 -5.05
C ILE A 243 3.86 -22.20 -5.45
N LYS A 244 4.36 -22.20 -6.70
CA LYS A 244 5.37 -21.23 -7.20
C LYS A 244 4.83 -20.00 -7.93
N ASP A 245 3.54 -19.70 -7.72
CA ASP A 245 2.81 -18.55 -8.27
C ASP A 245 1.37 -18.56 -7.71
N TYR A 246 1.24 -18.19 -6.43
CA TYR A 246 -0.02 -18.18 -5.70
C TYR A 246 -0.94 -17.05 -6.16
N ASP A 247 -0.40 -15.83 -6.24
CA ASP A 247 -1.16 -14.65 -6.65
C ASP A 247 -1.20 -14.50 -8.18
N LYS A 248 -2.20 -15.15 -8.78
CA LYS A 248 -2.43 -15.14 -10.23
C LYS A 248 -3.10 -13.88 -10.77
N ASN A 249 -3.29 -12.85 -9.96
CA ASN A 249 -3.82 -11.57 -10.44
C ASN A 249 -2.75 -10.71 -11.15
N SER A 250 -1.48 -11.13 -11.07
CA SER A 250 -0.35 -10.49 -11.74
C SER A 250 -0.09 -11.13 -13.10
N TRP A 251 -0.53 -10.47 -14.17
CA TRP A 251 -0.40 -11.01 -15.53
C TRP A 251 -0.19 -9.92 -16.59
N ARG A 252 0.34 -10.33 -17.72
CA ARG A 252 0.46 -9.54 -18.96
C ARG A 252 -0.23 -10.28 -20.09
N GLY A 253 -1.01 -9.59 -20.91
CA GLY A 253 -1.61 -10.14 -22.12
C GLY A 253 -3.11 -9.94 -22.23
N GLN A 254 -3.80 -10.95 -22.74
CA GLN A 254 -5.24 -10.88 -23.03
C GLN A 254 -6.05 -11.87 -22.20
N ARG A 255 -7.20 -11.38 -21.72
CA ARG A 255 -8.30 -12.20 -21.21
C ARG A 255 -9.45 -12.21 -22.20
N THR A 256 -10.30 -13.23 -22.12
CA THR A 256 -11.51 -13.37 -22.93
C THR A 256 -12.41 -12.15 -22.74
N LYS A 257 -13.39 -11.99 -23.63
CA LYS A 257 -14.42 -10.95 -23.52
C LYS A 257 -15.81 -11.59 -23.54
N PRO A 258 -16.81 -10.97 -22.88
CA PRO A 258 -18.18 -11.45 -22.94
C PRO A 258 -18.71 -11.38 -24.39
N THR A 259 -19.64 -12.27 -24.71
CA THR A 259 -20.41 -12.23 -25.96
C THR A 259 -21.37 -11.04 -25.97
N GLN A 260 -21.88 -10.66 -27.15
CA GLN A 260 -22.88 -9.59 -27.25
C GLN A 260 -24.12 -9.88 -26.38
N LYS A 261 -24.62 -11.12 -26.38
CA LYS A 261 -25.76 -11.52 -25.54
C LYS A 261 -25.48 -11.29 -24.05
N GLN A 262 -24.27 -11.58 -23.57
CA GLN A 262 -23.88 -11.33 -22.18
C GLN A 262 -23.79 -9.83 -21.91
N LEU A 263 -23.21 -9.05 -22.83
CA LEU A 263 -23.20 -7.60 -22.74
C LEU A 263 -24.62 -7.03 -22.63
N ASP A 264 -25.57 -7.51 -23.44
CA ASP A 264 -26.97 -7.09 -23.40
C ASP A 264 -27.64 -7.40 -22.04
N LEU A 265 -27.28 -8.52 -21.40
CA LEU A 265 -27.74 -8.83 -20.03
C LEU A 265 -27.19 -7.83 -19.01
N MET A 266 -25.91 -7.46 -19.14
CA MET A 266 -25.26 -6.47 -18.28
C MET A 266 -25.87 -5.08 -18.47
N ASP A 267 -26.13 -4.68 -19.71
CA ASP A 267 -26.82 -3.43 -20.07
C ASP A 267 -28.25 -3.37 -19.51
N ALA A 268 -28.96 -4.50 -19.51
CA ALA A 268 -30.28 -4.63 -18.91
C ALA A 268 -30.26 -4.79 -17.38
N GLY A 269 -29.09 -4.75 -16.72
CA GLY A 269 -28.95 -4.94 -15.27
C GLY A 269 -29.29 -6.35 -14.76
N LYS A 270 -29.35 -7.35 -15.66
CA LYS A 270 -29.75 -8.73 -15.35
C LYS A 270 -28.59 -9.56 -14.79
N TRP A 271 -27.99 -9.09 -13.70
CA TRP A 271 -26.85 -9.74 -13.04
C TRP A 271 -27.13 -11.15 -12.52
N ASN A 272 -28.39 -11.50 -12.27
CA ASN A 272 -28.77 -12.86 -11.87
C ASN A 272 -28.61 -13.88 -13.02
N ASP A 273 -28.70 -13.41 -14.26
CA ASP A 273 -28.54 -14.19 -15.48
C ASP A 273 -27.11 -14.08 -16.05
N TRP A 274 -26.23 -13.32 -15.40
CA TRP A 274 -24.85 -13.14 -15.79
C TRP A 274 -23.99 -14.34 -15.39
N ASP A 275 -23.44 -15.03 -16.38
CA ASP A 275 -22.65 -16.26 -16.24
C ASP A 275 -21.20 -16.12 -16.70
N TYR A 276 -20.78 -14.92 -17.11
CA TYR A 276 -19.45 -14.68 -17.64
C TYR A 276 -18.43 -14.38 -16.54
N VAL A 277 -17.30 -15.08 -16.59
CA VAL A 277 -16.09 -14.78 -15.84
C VAL A 277 -14.96 -14.63 -16.86
N PRO A 278 -14.15 -13.56 -16.83
CA PRO A 278 -13.07 -13.46 -17.78
C PRO A 278 -12.00 -14.53 -17.51
N HIS A 279 -11.51 -15.14 -18.57
CA HIS A 279 -10.51 -16.21 -18.54
C HIS A 279 -9.30 -15.84 -19.35
N ASP A 280 -8.20 -16.51 -19.10
CA ASP A 280 -6.96 -16.36 -19.85
C ASP A 280 -7.16 -16.76 -21.32
N VAL A 281 -6.64 -15.95 -22.26
CA VAL A 281 -6.52 -16.38 -23.65
C VAL A 281 -5.24 -17.20 -23.78
N ASN A 282 -5.40 -18.49 -24.14
CA ASN A 282 -4.29 -19.41 -24.31
C ASN A 282 -3.19 -18.82 -25.20
N ASP A 283 -1.93 -19.00 -24.78
CA ASP A 283 -0.71 -18.49 -25.45
C ASP A 283 -0.61 -16.96 -25.61
N GLN A 284 -1.59 -16.21 -25.11
CA GLN A 284 -1.60 -14.74 -25.16
C GLN A 284 -1.60 -14.11 -23.77
N ILE A 285 -1.43 -14.91 -22.72
CA ILE A 285 -1.26 -14.44 -21.35
C ILE A 285 0.03 -14.98 -20.73
N TYR A 286 0.64 -14.17 -19.88
CA TYR A 286 1.86 -14.49 -19.16
C TYR A 286 1.69 -14.14 -17.69
N HIS A 287 1.73 -15.17 -16.86
CA HIS A 287 1.84 -15.07 -15.40
C HIS A 287 3.29 -15.24 -14.96
N PHE A 288 3.61 -14.97 -13.70
CA PHE A 288 4.95 -15.22 -13.15
C PHE A 288 5.42 -16.66 -13.41
N SER A 289 4.56 -17.66 -13.21
CA SER A 289 4.86 -19.07 -13.51
C SER A 289 5.19 -19.34 -14.99
N THR A 290 4.65 -18.54 -15.92
CA THR A 290 4.97 -18.64 -17.35
C THR A 290 6.38 -18.10 -17.61
N PHE A 291 6.73 -16.96 -16.97
CA PHE A 291 8.09 -16.43 -16.98
C PHE A 291 9.10 -17.40 -16.36
N LEU A 292 8.70 -18.14 -15.33
CA LEU A 292 9.56 -19.19 -14.76
C LEU A 292 9.95 -20.25 -15.80
N LYS A 293 9.02 -20.65 -16.66
CA LYS A 293 9.30 -21.72 -17.64
C LYS A 293 10.09 -21.23 -18.86
N LYS A 294 9.78 -20.03 -19.37
CA LYS A 294 10.35 -19.52 -20.63
C LYS A 294 11.64 -18.72 -20.45
N ASP A 295 11.71 -17.87 -19.41
CA ASP A 295 12.76 -16.86 -19.27
C ASP A 295 13.73 -17.09 -18.10
N LEU A 296 13.45 -18.03 -17.18
CA LEU A 296 14.38 -18.31 -16.08
C LEU A 296 15.78 -18.62 -16.59
N VAL A 297 15.96 -19.34 -17.70
CA VAL A 297 17.32 -19.71 -18.13
C VAL A 297 18.21 -18.47 -18.33
N LYS A 298 17.65 -17.37 -18.83
CA LYS A 298 18.41 -16.15 -19.11
C LYS A 298 18.57 -15.23 -17.88
N HIS A 299 17.56 -15.16 -17.02
CA HIS A 299 17.50 -14.18 -15.93
C HIS A 299 17.38 -14.82 -14.53
N LYS A 300 17.68 -16.12 -14.38
CA LYS A 300 17.60 -16.82 -13.09
C LYS A 300 18.53 -16.17 -12.08
N GLY A 301 17.96 -15.79 -10.93
CA GLY A 301 18.71 -15.21 -9.82
C GLY A 301 19.05 -13.72 -9.98
N ASP A 302 18.73 -13.10 -11.11
CA ASP A 302 18.84 -11.65 -11.26
C ASP A 302 17.66 -10.96 -10.55
N LEU A 303 17.89 -10.52 -9.31
CA LEU A 303 16.89 -9.83 -8.49
C LEU A 303 16.44 -8.48 -9.08
N THR A 304 17.16 -7.94 -10.08
CA THR A 304 16.82 -6.68 -10.74
C THR A 304 15.97 -6.85 -12.00
N TYR A 305 15.83 -8.10 -12.49
CA TYR A 305 15.03 -8.41 -13.66
C TYR A 305 13.57 -8.04 -13.43
N LYS A 306 12.99 -7.34 -14.41
CA LYS A 306 11.63 -6.81 -14.37
C LYS A 306 10.97 -6.88 -15.74
N PHE A 307 9.65 -7.06 -15.75
CA PHE A 307 8.86 -7.11 -16.97
C PHE A 307 7.53 -6.36 -16.78
N PRO A 308 6.94 -5.79 -17.84
CA PRO A 308 5.71 -5.04 -17.72
C PRO A 308 4.51 -5.97 -17.48
N LEU A 309 3.52 -5.47 -16.75
CA LEU A 309 2.27 -6.15 -16.43
C LEU A 309 1.07 -5.32 -16.92
N ASP A 310 -0.02 -6.00 -17.29
CA ASP A 310 -1.30 -5.38 -17.61
C ASP A 310 -2.25 -5.39 -16.39
N SER A 311 -1.97 -6.26 -15.42
CA SER A 311 -2.69 -6.41 -14.15
C SER A 311 -1.72 -6.82 -13.05
N VAL A 312 -2.01 -6.42 -11.81
CA VAL A 312 -1.22 -6.74 -10.62
C VAL A 312 -2.10 -7.37 -9.55
N GLY A 313 -1.49 -8.22 -8.72
CA GLY A 313 -2.09 -8.73 -7.50
C GLY A 313 -1.91 -7.83 -6.29
N GLY A 314 -2.48 -8.26 -5.17
CA GLY A 314 -2.60 -7.47 -3.94
C GLY A 314 -1.87 -8.03 -2.72
N ALA A 315 -1.34 -9.26 -2.82
CA ALA A 315 -0.69 -9.93 -1.71
C ALA A 315 0.57 -9.19 -1.24
N VAL A 316 1.38 -8.72 -2.19
CA VAL A 316 2.42 -7.70 -1.98
C VAL A 316 2.38 -6.74 -3.16
N LEU A 317 2.22 -5.44 -2.90
CA LEU A 317 2.22 -4.42 -3.94
C LEU A 317 2.97 -3.18 -3.47
N PHE A 318 4.00 -2.80 -4.21
CA PHE A 318 4.74 -1.56 -4.02
C PHE A 318 4.36 -0.55 -5.08
N ALA A 319 4.20 0.73 -4.72
CA ALA A 319 3.95 1.78 -5.68
C ALA A 319 4.47 3.14 -5.22
N LYS A 320 4.83 3.99 -6.18
CA LYS A 320 5.05 5.43 -5.95
C LYS A 320 3.72 6.04 -5.48
N SER A 321 3.73 6.79 -4.38
CA SER A 321 2.50 7.40 -3.83
C SER A 321 1.85 8.40 -4.79
N MET A 322 2.63 8.97 -5.70
CA MET A 322 2.15 9.85 -6.78
C MET A 322 1.14 9.18 -7.71
N VAL A 323 1.17 7.85 -7.86
CA VAL A 323 0.17 7.10 -8.63
C VAL A 323 -1.23 7.32 -8.04
N PHE A 324 -1.35 7.16 -6.72
CA PHE A 324 -2.60 7.35 -5.99
C PHE A 324 -2.97 8.84 -5.84
N LYS A 325 -1.97 9.70 -5.57
CA LYS A 325 -2.18 11.15 -5.46
C LYS A 325 -2.67 11.79 -6.77
N GLN A 326 -2.43 11.17 -7.92
CA GLN A 326 -2.94 11.60 -9.24
C GLN A 326 -4.27 10.94 -9.64
N GLY A 327 -4.90 10.17 -8.74
CA GLY A 327 -6.27 9.68 -8.93
C GLY A 327 -6.40 8.20 -9.30
N ALA A 328 -5.30 7.43 -9.38
CA ALA A 328 -5.43 5.99 -9.40
C ALA A 328 -5.95 5.48 -8.05
N ILE A 329 -6.80 4.46 -8.07
CA ILE A 329 -7.39 3.83 -6.88
C ILE A 329 -7.45 2.32 -7.09
N PHE A 330 -7.80 1.58 -6.04
CA PHE A 330 -8.32 0.22 -6.21
C PHE A 330 -9.80 0.34 -6.62
N PRO A 331 -10.18 0.13 -7.88
CA PRO A 331 -11.57 0.30 -8.31
C PRO A 331 -12.52 -0.59 -7.50
N THR A 332 -13.62 0.00 -7.03
CA THR A 332 -14.63 -0.69 -6.20
C THR A 332 -15.68 -1.41 -7.05
N SER A 333 -15.59 -1.28 -8.37
CA SER A 333 -16.40 -1.98 -9.36
C SER A 333 -15.49 -2.49 -10.47
N ASN A 334 -15.99 -3.39 -11.31
CA ASN A 334 -15.30 -3.69 -12.56
C ASN A 334 -15.32 -2.44 -13.45
N ILE A 335 -14.16 -2.02 -13.96
CA ILE A 335 -14.06 -0.83 -14.81
C ILE A 335 -13.83 -1.17 -16.29
N ILE A 336 -13.36 -2.37 -16.59
CA ILE A 336 -13.08 -2.79 -17.96
C ILE A 336 -14.39 -3.13 -18.64
N GLY A 337 -14.63 -2.49 -19.80
CA GLY A 337 -15.86 -2.65 -20.57
C GLY A 337 -17.06 -1.93 -19.96
N THR A 338 -16.86 -0.95 -19.09
CA THR A 338 -17.96 -0.09 -18.60
C THR A 338 -18.42 0.91 -19.67
N THR A 339 -19.66 1.39 -19.55
CA THR A 339 -20.28 2.46 -20.36
C THR A 339 -21.09 3.37 -19.43
N TRP A 340 -21.62 4.48 -19.94
CA TRP A 340 -22.45 5.40 -19.13
C TRP A 340 -23.71 4.76 -18.57
N ASP A 341 -24.32 3.85 -19.32
CA ASP A 341 -25.58 3.21 -18.95
C ASP A 341 -25.37 1.96 -18.07
N ARG A 342 -24.12 1.48 -17.96
CA ARG A 342 -23.76 0.31 -17.14
C ARG A 342 -23.52 0.70 -15.70
N SER A 343 -23.98 -0.18 -14.79
CA SER A 343 -23.66 -0.08 -13.36
C SER A 343 -22.19 -0.41 -13.07
N GLU A 344 -21.60 -1.35 -13.81
CA GLU A 344 -20.16 -1.66 -13.81
C GLU A 344 -19.80 -2.49 -15.06
N GLY A 345 -18.51 -2.63 -15.33
CA GLY A 345 -17.97 -3.48 -16.39
C GLY A 345 -17.90 -4.96 -16.02
N TYR A 346 -17.14 -5.72 -16.82
CA TYR A 346 -17.04 -7.18 -16.68
C TYR A 346 -15.71 -7.66 -16.08
N ASP A 347 -14.69 -6.79 -15.97
CA ASP A 347 -13.37 -7.13 -15.43
C ASP A 347 -12.69 -5.91 -14.76
N GLY A 348 -11.55 -6.15 -14.10
CA GLY A 348 -10.71 -5.11 -13.52
C GLY A 348 -11.30 -4.46 -12.27
N ILE A 349 -11.66 -5.26 -11.27
CA ILE A 349 -11.99 -4.78 -9.93
C ILE A 349 -10.77 -4.87 -9.01
N GLU A 350 -10.70 -3.99 -8.01
CA GLU A 350 -9.66 -3.99 -6.99
C GLU A 350 -8.25 -3.87 -7.61
N THR A 351 -7.33 -4.80 -7.36
CA THR A 351 -5.93 -4.71 -7.82
C THR A 351 -5.81 -4.89 -9.33
N GLU A 352 -6.64 -5.74 -9.94
CA GLU A 352 -6.59 -6.00 -11.38
C GLU A 352 -6.98 -4.77 -12.22
N GLY A 353 -7.79 -3.87 -11.66
CA GLY A 353 -8.15 -2.61 -12.33
C GLY A 353 -7.18 -1.46 -12.09
N LEU A 354 -6.22 -1.60 -11.16
CA LEU A 354 -5.28 -0.52 -10.82
C LEU A 354 -4.43 -0.12 -12.03
N CYS A 355 -3.83 -1.09 -12.72
CA CYS A 355 -2.99 -0.83 -13.89
C CYS A 355 -3.78 -0.18 -15.04
N TYR A 356 -5.04 -0.58 -15.20
CA TYR A 356 -5.93 0.02 -16.19
C TYR A 356 -6.21 1.51 -15.89
N LEU A 357 -6.41 1.88 -14.62
CA LEU A 357 -6.55 3.28 -14.21
C LEU A 357 -5.24 4.07 -14.26
N ALA A 358 -4.11 3.42 -13.95
CA ALA A 358 -2.80 4.06 -13.89
C ALA A 358 -2.25 4.40 -15.28
N LYS A 359 -2.53 3.55 -16.28
CA LYS A 359 -2.05 3.71 -17.67
C LYS A 359 -2.37 5.05 -18.33
N PRO A 360 -3.62 5.55 -18.34
CA PRO A 360 -3.92 6.86 -18.94
C PRO A 360 -3.30 8.04 -18.17
N LEU A 361 -2.90 7.85 -16.91
CA LEU A 361 -2.17 8.83 -16.11
C LEU A 361 -0.65 8.83 -16.42
N GLY A 362 -0.19 7.98 -17.33
CA GLY A 362 1.22 7.86 -17.72
C GLY A 362 2.04 6.90 -16.85
N PHE A 363 1.40 6.13 -15.96
CA PHE A 363 2.07 5.16 -15.09
C PHE A 363 2.01 3.73 -15.65
N SER A 364 2.94 2.90 -15.19
CA SER A 364 3.09 1.52 -15.66
C SER A 364 3.28 0.50 -14.54
N CYS A 365 2.72 -0.69 -14.74
CA CYS A 365 2.85 -1.81 -13.80
C CYS A 365 3.95 -2.77 -14.23
N TRP A 366 4.67 -3.32 -13.24
CA TRP A 366 5.82 -4.20 -13.45
C TRP A 366 5.83 -5.37 -12.47
N GLY A 367 6.35 -6.51 -12.92
CA GLY A 367 6.63 -7.67 -12.09
C GLY A 367 8.13 -7.89 -11.93
N MET A 368 8.57 -8.28 -10.74
CA MET A 368 9.95 -8.68 -10.45
C MET A 368 9.98 -10.16 -10.00
N PRO A 369 10.15 -11.11 -10.93
CA PRO A 369 9.84 -12.54 -10.70
C PRO A 369 10.83 -13.26 -9.78
N ASN A 370 12.03 -12.71 -9.62
CA ASN A 370 13.08 -13.28 -8.76
C ASN A 370 13.03 -12.72 -7.33
N LEU A 371 12.29 -11.63 -7.10
CA LEU A 371 11.87 -11.22 -5.76
C LEU A 371 10.65 -12.06 -5.38
N VAL A 372 10.76 -12.79 -4.28
CA VAL A 372 9.76 -13.75 -3.83
C VAL A 372 9.25 -13.35 -2.45
N ALA A 373 7.93 -13.28 -2.32
CA ALA A 373 7.23 -13.29 -1.04
C ALA A 373 6.57 -14.65 -0.81
N THR A 374 6.43 -15.07 0.44
CA THR A 374 5.87 -16.38 0.79
C THR A 374 4.61 -16.20 1.61
N HIS A 375 3.50 -16.71 1.07
CA HIS A 375 2.21 -16.87 1.73
C HIS A 375 2.18 -18.18 2.52
N ILE A 376 1.41 -18.23 3.60
CA ILE A 376 1.35 -19.39 4.50
C ILE A 376 0.91 -20.70 3.82
#